data_AF-A0A8S3YUG2-F1
#
_entry.id   AF-A0A8S3YUG2-F1
#
_cell.length_a   1.000
_cell.length_b   1.000
_cell.length_c   1.000
_cell.angle_alpha   90.00
_cell.angle_beta   90.00
_cell.angle_gamma   90.00
#
_symmetry.space_group_name_H-M   'P 1'
#
loop_
_entity.id
_entity.type
_entity.pdbx_description
1 polymer ?
#
loop_
_entity_poly.entity_id
_entity_poly.type
_entity_poly.pdbx_seq_one_letter_code
_entity_poly.pdbx_strand_id
1 'polypeptide(L)'
;IFLQADERSKGFLDSYDLKVAMMMMFGLKISQQEAVELLTHYGSQHPSGVWGMSPSQFQKAVTEQPTVDQDEQIRNAFMLFDKCCRGFLTLEDVRSAFHQVCPHLADHRIEMAFRELDSDKDGRVSYTDFDMMMKVDHLS
;
A
#
# COMPACT_ATOMS: atom_id res chain seq x y z
N ILE A 1 -8.52 -7.23 -16.56
CA ILE A 1 -7.34 -6.71 -15.83
C ILE A 1 -6.03 -7.05 -16.53
N PHE A 2 -5.62 -8.33 -16.69
CA PHE A 2 -4.34 -8.65 -17.38
C PHE A 2 -4.19 -7.92 -18.72
N LEU A 3 -5.16 -8.08 -19.63
CA LEU A 3 -5.12 -7.43 -20.95
C LEU A 3 -5.21 -5.90 -20.90
N GLN A 4 -5.75 -5.34 -19.83
CA GLN A 4 -5.85 -3.89 -19.63
C GLN A 4 -4.54 -3.32 -19.09
N ALA A 5 -3.79 -4.11 -18.33
CA ALA A 5 -2.51 -3.72 -17.75
C ALA A 5 -1.33 -4.00 -18.69
N ASP A 6 -1.43 -5.00 -19.58
CA ASP A 6 -0.43 -5.30 -20.61
C ASP A 6 -0.33 -4.17 -21.65
N GLU A 7 0.43 -3.14 -21.30
CA GLU A 7 0.60 -1.98 -22.14
C GLU A 7 1.37 -2.38 -23.41
N ARG A 8 0.75 -2.16 -24.57
CA ARG A 8 1.22 -2.55 -25.92
C ARG A 8 0.95 -4.00 -26.33
N SER A 9 0.14 -4.74 -25.57
CA SER A 9 -0.28 -6.11 -25.93
C SER A 9 0.91 -7.04 -26.18
N LYS A 10 1.87 -7.01 -25.26
CA LYS A 10 3.12 -7.80 -25.31
C LYS A 10 2.84 -9.29 -25.06
N GLY A 11 1.71 -9.62 -24.44
CA GLY A 11 1.32 -10.97 -24.03
C GLY A 11 1.90 -11.39 -22.68
N PHE A 12 2.61 -10.50 -21.99
CA PHE A 12 3.17 -10.69 -20.65
C PHE A 12 3.18 -9.37 -19.88
N LEU A 13 3.11 -9.45 -18.55
CA LEU A 13 3.25 -8.29 -17.67
C LEU A 13 4.70 -8.17 -17.22
N ASP A 14 5.36 -7.08 -17.58
CA ASP A 14 6.62 -6.69 -16.97
C ASP A 14 6.38 -6.00 -15.60
N SER A 15 7.45 -5.49 -14.98
CA SER A 15 7.34 -4.89 -13.64
C SER A 15 6.42 -3.67 -13.60
N TYR A 16 6.29 -2.93 -14.70
CA TYR A 16 5.40 -1.77 -14.79
C TYR A 16 3.95 -2.23 -14.95
N ASP A 17 3.69 -3.13 -15.91
CA ASP A 17 2.34 -3.64 -16.13
C ASP A 17 1.80 -4.36 -14.89
N LEU A 18 2.67 -5.09 -14.17
CA LEU A 18 2.28 -5.77 -12.93
C LEU A 18 1.83 -4.77 -11.86
N LYS A 19 2.53 -3.64 -11.72
CA LYS A 19 2.12 -2.55 -10.82
C LYS A 19 0.77 -1.99 -11.21
N VAL A 20 0.54 -1.77 -12.50
CA VAL A 20 -0.77 -1.30 -13.02
C VAL A 20 -1.85 -2.34 -12.75
N ALA A 21 -1.57 -3.63 -12.98
CA ALA A 21 -2.50 -4.71 -12.76
C ALA A 21 -2.89 -4.83 -11.28
N MET A 22 -1.92 -4.73 -10.36
CA MET A 22 -2.17 -4.73 -8.92
C MET A 22 -2.99 -3.53 -8.48
N MET A 23 -2.67 -2.34 -9.01
CA MET A 23 -3.44 -1.12 -8.74
C MET A 23 -4.89 -1.25 -9.25
N MET A 24 -5.11 -1.84 -10.43
CA MET A 24 -6.45 -2.01 -10.99
C MET A 24 -7.27 -3.10 -10.31
N MET A 25 -6.65 -4.20 -9.86
CA MET A 25 -7.37 -5.30 -9.19
C MET A 25 -7.70 -4.97 -7.74
N PHE A 26 -6.75 -4.37 -7.03
CA PHE A 26 -6.78 -4.28 -5.59
C PHE A 26 -6.70 -2.85 -5.06
N GLY A 27 -6.54 -1.84 -5.91
CA GLY A 27 -6.29 -0.47 -5.48
C GLY A 27 -4.90 -0.28 -4.84
N LEU A 28 -4.03 -1.30 -4.90
CA LEU A 28 -2.76 -1.30 -4.19
C LEU A 28 -1.61 -0.82 -5.07
N LYS A 29 -0.87 0.18 -4.57
CA LYS A 29 0.36 0.66 -5.21
C LYS A 29 1.57 -0.07 -4.61
N ILE A 30 1.93 -1.20 -5.20
CA ILE A 30 3.15 -1.92 -4.80
C ILE A 30 4.41 -1.19 -5.29
N SER A 31 5.51 -1.35 -4.56
CA SER A 31 6.83 -0.81 -4.88
C SER A 31 7.48 -1.54 -6.07
N GLN A 32 8.58 -0.97 -6.59
CA GLN A 32 9.35 -1.64 -7.63
C GLN A 32 10.00 -2.94 -7.12
N GLN A 33 10.41 -2.98 -5.86
CA GLN A 33 11.05 -4.16 -5.28
C GLN A 33 10.06 -5.32 -5.14
N GLU A 34 8.86 -5.06 -4.60
CA GLU A 34 7.80 -6.07 -4.50
C GLU A 34 7.39 -6.60 -5.88
N ALA A 35 7.29 -5.72 -6.89
CA ALA A 35 7.01 -6.14 -8.25
C ALA A 35 8.12 -7.07 -8.81
N VAL A 36 9.39 -6.78 -8.50
CA VAL A 36 10.53 -7.63 -8.90
C VAL A 36 10.52 -8.96 -8.16
N GLU A 37 10.19 -8.98 -6.87
CA GLU A 37 10.08 -10.20 -6.07
C GLU A 37 8.99 -11.12 -6.61
N LEU A 38 7.81 -10.56 -6.92
CA LEU A 38 6.71 -11.29 -7.56
C LEU A 38 7.14 -11.87 -8.93
N LEU A 39 7.78 -11.06 -9.78
CA LEU A 39 8.30 -11.52 -11.07
C LEU A 39 9.38 -12.60 -10.95
N THR A 40 10.20 -12.54 -9.91
CA THR A 40 11.23 -13.54 -9.65
C THR A 40 10.62 -14.86 -9.20
N HIS A 41 9.57 -14.81 -8.38
CA HIS A 41 8.93 -15.99 -7.83
C HIS A 41 7.96 -16.68 -8.81
N TYR A 42 7.20 -15.90 -9.59
CA TYR A 42 6.14 -16.42 -10.46
C TYR A 42 6.40 -16.22 -11.95
N GLY A 43 7.23 -15.25 -12.33
CA GLY A 43 7.54 -14.92 -13.71
C GLY A 43 8.65 -15.78 -14.32
N SER A 44 9.00 -15.43 -15.55
CA SER A 44 10.10 -16.03 -16.30
C SER A 44 10.70 -15.02 -17.28
N GLN A 45 11.91 -15.30 -17.77
CA GLN A 45 12.52 -14.49 -18.82
C GLN A 45 11.83 -14.77 -20.16
N HIS A 46 11.32 -13.73 -20.80
CA HIS A 46 10.69 -13.81 -22.12
C HIS A 46 11.76 -13.72 -23.23
N PRO A 47 11.50 -14.24 -24.46
CA PRO A 47 12.42 -14.11 -25.60
C PRO A 47 12.92 -12.70 -25.93
N SER A 48 12.21 -11.65 -25.49
CA SER A 48 12.66 -10.26 -25.60
C SER A 48 13.82 -9.91 -24.65
N GLY A 49 14.22 -10.82 -23.77
CA GLY A 49 15.22 -10.61 -22.71
C GLY A 49 14.64 -10.00 -21.43
N VAL A 50 13.39 -9.56 -21.46
CA VAL A 50 12.69 -8.93 -20.32
C VAL A 50 12.06 -10.01 -19.42
N TRP A 51 12.18 -9.83 -18.11
CA TRP A 51 11.47 -10.65 -17.14
C TRP A 51 10.00 -10.22 -17.04
N GLY A 52 9.09 -11.19 -17.10
CA GLY A 52 7.66 -10.91 -17.08
C GLY A 52 6.82 -12.11 -16.67
N MET A 53 5.51 -11.90 -16.55
CA MET A 53 4.53 -12.94 -16.26
C MET A 53 3.54 -13.11 -17.40
N SER A 54 3.36 -14.34 -17.86
CA SER A 54 2.25 -14.72 -18.74
C SER A 54 0.90 -14.70 -18.00
N PRO A 55 -0.24 -14.75 -18.71
CA PRO A 55 -1.56 -14.77 -18.08
C PRO A 55 -1.75 -15.88 -17.04
N SER A 56 -1.23 -17.08 -17.32
CA SER A 56 -1.35 -18.23 -16.40
C SER A 56 -0.48 -18.06 -15.15
N GLN A 57 0.73 -17.52 -15.31
CA GLN A 57 1.61 -17.20 -14.18
C GLN A 57 1.02 -16.09 -13.32
N PHE A 58 0.45 -15.06 -13.94
CA PHE A 58 -0.25 -13.99 -13.23
C PHE A 58 -1.46 -14.50 -12.46
N GLN A 59 -2.28 -15.35 -13.08
CA GLN A 59 -3.40 -16.00 -12.40
C GLN A 59 -2.93 -16.79 -11.18
N LYS A 60 -1.86 -17.58 -11.33
CA LYS A 60 -1.26 -18.35 -10.23
C LYS A 60 -0.76 -17.43 -9.12
N ALA A 61 -0.03 -16.36 -9.47
CA ALA A 61 0.49 -15.39 -8.51
C ALA A 61 -0.64 -14.74 -7.70
N VAL A 62 -1.73 -14.34 -8.36
CA VAL A 62 -2.89 -13.72 -7.72
C VAL A 62 -3.66 -14.70 -6.82
N THR A 63 -3.68 -15.99 -7.16
CA THR A 63 -4.37 -17.01 -6.35
C THR A 63 -3.53 -17.54 -5.18
N GLU A 64 -2.20 -17.52 -5.30
CA GLU A 64 -1.29 -18.12 -4.32
C GLU A 64 -0.60 -17.10 -3.41
N GLN A 65 -0.45 -15.84 -3.84
CA GLN A 65 -0.08 -14.77 -2.92
C GLN A 65 -1.33 -14.34 -2.16
N PRO A 66 -1.40 -14.55 -0.84
CA PRO A 66 -2.24 -13.67 -0.05
C PRO A 66 -1.66 -12.27 -0.27
N THR A 67 -2.45 -11.40 -0.86
CA THR A 67 -2.16 -9.96 -0.96
C THR A 67 -1.53 -9.50 0.35
N VAL A 68 -0.52 -8.62 0.30
CA VAL A 68 -0.10 -7.88 1.50
C VAL A 68 -1.37 -7.31 2.09
N ASP A 69 -1.81 -7.88 3.21
CA ASP A 69 -3.15 -7.66 3.72
C ASP A 69 -3.27 -6.16 3.96
N GLN A 70 -4.30 -5.50 3.43
CA GLN A 70 -4.48 -4.08 3.73
C GLN A 70 -4.50 -3.88 5.24
N ASP A 71 -5.04 -4.85 5.97
CA ASP A 71 -5.00 -4.89 7.43
C ASP A 71 -3.56 -4.97 7.97
N GLU A 72 -2.67 -5.74 7.33
CA GLU A 72 -1.26 -5.83 7.71
C GLU A 72 -0.48 -4.54 7.36
N GLN A 73 -0.78 -3.88 6.25
CA GLN A 73 -0.18 -2.58 5.91
C GLN A 73 -0.63 -1.47 6.88
N ILE A 74 -1.93 -1.39 7.16
CA ILE A 74 -2.50 -0.44 8.12
C ILE A 74 -1.90 -0.69 9.51
N ARG A 75 -1.79 -1.96 9.92
CA ARG A 75 -1.15 -2.34 11.18
C ARG A 75 0.33 -1.98 11.23
N ASN A 76 1.08 -2.24 10.17
CA ASN A 76 2.51 -1.90 10.10
C ASN A 76 2.72 -0.38 10.11
N ALA A 77 1.88 0.39 9.41
CA ALA A 77 1.90 1.84 9.45
C ALA A 77 1.58 2.38 10.85
N PHE A 78 0.56 1.82 11.52
CA PHE A 78 0.22 2.18 12.90
C PHE A 78 1.38 1.90 13.86
N MET A 79 2.02 0.74 13.75
CA MET A 79 3.19 0.39 14.58
C MET A 79 4.40 1.30 14.32
N LEU A 80 4.57 1.79 13.09
CA LEU A 80 5.63 2.75 12.76
C LEU A 80 5.40 4.11 13.48
N PHE A 81 4.15 4.49 13.65
CA PHE A 81 3.77 5.72 14.33
C PHE A 81 3.74 5.58 15.86
N ASP A 82 3.30 4.44 16.40
CA ASP A 82 3.25 4.16 17.83
C ASP A 82 4.60 3.66 18.37
N LYS A 83 5.62 4.53 18.33
CA LYS A 83 7.00 4.20 18.75
C LYS A 83 7.12 3.72 20.20
N CYS A 84 6.12 4.03 21.03
CA CYS A 84 6.08 3.63 22.44
C CYS A 84 5.20 2.41 22.70
N CYS A 85 4.61 1.80 21.66
CA CYS A 85 3.72 0.65 21.74
C CYS A 85 2.59 0.83 22.77
N ARG A 86 1.99 2.02 22.82
CA ARG A 86 0.89 2.34 23.75
C ARG A 86 -0.47 1.82 23.28
N GLY A 87 -0.60 1.46 22.01
CA GLY A 87 -1.85 1.08 21.37
C GLY A 87 -2.71 2.26 20.92
N PHE A 88 -2.16 3.48 20.98
CA PHE A 88 -2.80 4.72 20.52
C PHE A 88 -1.76 5.77 20.12
N LEU A 89 -2.11 6.64 19.19
CA LEU A 89 -1.29 7.77 18.74
C LEU A 89 -1.79 9.06 19.39
N THR A 90 -0.87 9.84 19.93
CA THR A 90 -1.11 11.22 20.36
C THR A 90 -0.80 12.19 19.20
N LEU A 91 -1.26 13.44 19.32
CA LEU A 91 -0.93 14.48 18.35
C LEU A 91 0.59 14.64 18.14
N GLU A 92 1.38 14.44 19.20
CA GLU A 92 2.84 14.53 19.12
C GLU A 92 3.45 13.38 18.31
N ASP A 93 2.93 12.15 18.45
CA ASP A 93 3.40 11.00 17.64
C ASP A 93 3.08 11.22 16.17
N VAL A 94 1.86 11.66 15.87
CA VAL A 94 1.43 11.98 14.50
C VAL A 94 2.28 13.13 13.94
N ARG A 95 2.50 14.20 14.70
CA ARG A 95 3.37 15.31 14.27
C ARG A 95 4.79 14.84 14.00
N SER A 96 5.38 14.06 14.89
CA SER A 96 6.73 13.51 14.74
C SER A 96 6.84 12.61 13.51
N ALA A 97 5.85 11.75 13.28
CA ALA A 97 5.74 10.89 12.12
C ALA A 97 5.65 11.67 10.81
N PHE A 98 4.74 12.65 10.72
CA PHE A 98 4.57 13.46 9.52
C PHE A 98 5.80 14.30 9.20
N HIS A 99 6.52 14.82 10.19
CA HIS A 99 7.78 15.54 9.93
C HIS A 99 8.91 14.63 9.42
N GLN A 100 8.92 13.34 9.77
CA GLN A 100 9.91 12.39 9.24
C GLN A 100 9.69 12.09 7.75
N VAL A 101 8.43 12.09 7.30
CA VAL A 101 8.06 11.75 5.92
C VAL A 101 7.93 13.01 5.05
N CYS A 102 7.37 14.08 5.59
CA CYS A 102 7.04 15.33 4.92
C CYS A 102 7.41 16.54 5.82
N PRO A 103 8.72 16.85 5.98
CA PRO A 103 9.19 17.88 6.92
C PRO A 103 8.71 19.31 6.63
N HIS A 104 8.12 19.56 5.45
CA HIS A 104 7.58 20.85 5.06
C HIS A 104 6.06 20.98 5.28
N LEU A 105 5.39 19.94 5.76
CA LEU A 105 3.96 20.00 6.06
C LEU A 105 3.73 20.86 7.30
N ALA A 106 2.86 21.86 7.18
CA ALA A 106 2.60 22.79 8.28
C ALA A 106 1.80 22.14 9.42
N ASP A 107 2.15 22.46 10.67
CA ASP A 107 1.53 21.89 11.88
C ASP A 107 0.00 21.96 11.89
N HIS A 108 -0.58 23.07 11.41
CA HIS A 108 -2.04 23.22 11.36
C HIS A 108 -2.74 22.17 10.48
N ARG A 109 -2.07 21.68 9.43
CA ARG A 109 -2.61 20.61 8.56
C ARG A 109 -2.55 19.27 9.28
N ILE A 110 -1.47 19.02 10.02
CA ILE A 110 -1.30 17.81 10.82
C ILE A 110 -2.35 17.77 11.94
N GLU A 111 -2.58 18.89 12.62
CA GLU A 111 -3.62 19.02 13.64
C GLU A 111 -5.04 18.81 13.09
N MET A 112 -5.29 19.29 11.87
CA MET A 112 -6.56 19.05 11.18
C MET A 112 -6.75 17.56 10.88
N ALA A 113 -5.74 16.90 10.30
CA ALA A 113 -5.77 15.47 10.02
C ALA A 113 -5.93 14.64 11.31
N PHE A 114 -5.25 15.03 12.40
CA PHE A 114 -5.41 14.36 13.70
C PHE A 114 -6.85 14.43 14.20
N ARG A 115 -7.50 15.60 14.12
CA ARG A 115 -8.89 15.77 14.55
C ARG A 115 -9.90 15.03 13.66
N GLU A 116 -9.55 14.79 12.40
CA GLU A 116 -10.36 13.96 11.50
C GLU A 116 -10.24 12.47 11.84
N LEU A 117 -9.06 12.04 12.31
CA LEU A 117 -8.81 10.68 12.77
C LEU A 117 -9.46 10.40 14.14
N ASP A 118 -9.33 11.32 15.10
CA ASP A 118 -9.87 11.22 16.48
C ASP A 118 -11.40 11.31 16.50
N SER A 119 -12.06 10.20 16.14
CA SER A 119 -13.50 10.13 15.90
C SER A 119 -14.33 10.23 17.18
N ASP A 120 -13.82 9.67 18.28
CA ASP A 120 -14.46 9.72 19.59
C ASP A 120 -14.04 10.94 20.44
N LYS A 121 -13.05 11.71 19.98
CA LYS A 121 -12.58 12.98 20.56
C LYS A 121 -11.98 12.81 21.95
N ASP A 122 -11.35 11.67 22.21
CA ASP A 122 -10.66 11.40 23.47
C ASP A 122 -9.24 11.99 23.52
N GLY A 123 -8.80 12.60 22.40
CA GLY A 123 -7.47 13.18 22.23
C GLY A 123 -6.41 12.16 21.85
N ARG A 124 -6.82 10.98 21.39
CA ARG A 124 -5.97 9.87 20.96
C ARG A 124 -6.56 9.28 19.69
N VAL A 125 -5.70 8.73 18.84
CA VAL A 125 -6.12 7.94 17.68
C VAL A 125 -5.85 6.48 18.02
N SER A 126 -6.92 5.71 18.25
CA SER A 126 -6.82 4.28 18.46
C SER A 126 -6.52 3.55 17.14
N TYR A 127 -6.15 2.27 17.23
CA TYR A 127 -6.03 1.44 16.03
C TYR A 127 -7.34 1.41 15.22
N THR A 128 -8.48 1.35 15.90
CA THR A 128 -9.81 1.32 15.27
C THR A 128 -10.06 2.59 14.47
N ASP A 129 -9.74 3.76 15.03
CA ASP A 129 -9.89 5.04 14.34
C ASP A 129 -9.01 5.12 13.09
N PHE A 130 -7.77 4.66 13.22
CA PHE A 130 -6.80 4.63 12.13
C PHE A 130 -7.21 3.64 11.02
N ASP A 131 -7.71 2.46 11.39
CA ASP A 131 -8.19 1.42 10.47
C ASP A 131 -9.44 1.89 9.69
N MET A 132 -10.41 2.48 10.39
CA MET A 132 -11.60 3.04 9.76
C MET A 132 -11.23 4.11 8.73
N MET A 133 -10.36 5.06 9.08
CA MET A 133 -10.00 6.13 8.15
C MET A 133 -9.21 5.62 6.95
N MET A 134 -8.21 4.75 7.16
CA MET A 134 -7.40 4.21 6.07
C MET A 134 -8.23 3.36 5.08
N LYS A 135 -9.26 2.67 5.57
CA LYS A 135 -10.21 1.94 4.72
C LYS A 135 -11.18 2.85 3.98
N VAL A 136 -11.63 3.94 4.60
CA VAL A 136 -12.56 4.90 3.98
C VAL A 136 -11.88 5.69 2.85
N ASP A 137 -10.64 6.13 3.03
CA ASP A 137 -9.89 6.92 2.03
C ASP A 137 -9.50 6.09 0.78
N HIS A 138 -9.47 4.76 0.89
CA HIS A 138 -9.23 3.84 -0.24
C HIS A 138 -10.51 3.44 -0.99
N LEU A 139 -11.69 3.89 -0.52
CA LEU A 139 -13.00 3.58 -1.12
C LEU A 139 -13.65 4.78 -1.84
N SER A 140 -12.97 5.93 -1.95
CA SER A 140 -13.49 7.14 -2.61
C SER A 140 -12.86 7.42 -3.98
#